data_AF-A0A2A2DW77-F1
#
_entry.id   AF-A0A2A2DW77-F1
#
_cell.length_a   1.000
_cell.length_b   1.000
_cell.length_c   1.000
_cell.angle_alpha   90.00
_cell.angle_beta   90.00
_cell.angle_gamma   90.00
#
_symmetry.space_group_name_H-M   'P 1'
#
loop_
_entity.id
_entity.type
_entity.pdbx_description
1 polymer ?
#
loop_
_entity_poly.entity_id
_entity_poly.type
_entity_poly.pdbx_seq_one_letter_code
_entity_poly.pdbx_strand_id
1 'polypeptide(L)'
;MRDRTAQQSPFLSSAFVLPPYLLDRVARHGNARLRALASDTLALDQHMRGLRAGMPRISSISAQARASSPGQVQRAVYSAEQGNQLPGTLVRGEGQPASGDPAVDEAYEYLGATYALFWEVYQRHSIDGAGLPLIGTVHYGQGYENAFWNGEQMVFGDGDGEIFNRFTIAVDIVGHELAHGVIEHEAGLVYQNQAGALNESLSDVFGSLVKQYRLKQNAEEADWLIGAGLFTSAVKARALRSMAEPGSAYDDPVLGKDPQPGHMKDFVDTRIDNGGVHINSGIPNRAFYLTATALGGPAWEKAGRIWYDALRDERLGSTADFAAFARLTLDNAAKLFGANSTEHQAVKAGWDGVGVTT
;
A
#
# COMPACT_ATOMS: atom_id res chain seq x y z
N MET A 1 -0.04 21.58 23.34
CA MET A 1 1.32 21.31 22.88
C MET A 1 2.03 20.49 23.94
N ARG A 2 2.11 19.17 23.76
CA ARG A 2 2.94 18.28 24.58
C ARG A 2 3.75 17.42 23.61
N ASP A 3 5.02 17.28 23.92
CA ASP A 3 6.06 16.63 23.13
C ASP A 3 5.69 15.19 22.74
N ARG A 4 5.79 14.91 21.44
CA ARG A 4 5.65 13.58 20.85
C ARG A 4 6.94 12.78 21.10
N THR A 5 6.97 11.95 22.14
CA THR A 5 8.05 10.99 22.37
C THR A 5 7.51 9.57 22.63
N ALA A 6 6.66 9.08 21.73
CA ALA A 6 6.68 7.65 21.43
C ALA A 6 7.92 7.42 20.55
N GLN A 7 8.81 6.49 20.92
CA GLN A 7 10.02 6.17 20.14
C GLN A 7 9.63 5.61 18.77
N GLN A 8 9.42 6.51 17.81
CA GLN A 8 9.31 6.20 16.39
C GLN A 8 10.66 5.64 15.92
N SER A 9 10.63 4.64 15.03
CA SER A 9 11.86 4.16 14.38
C SER A 9 12.59 5.34 13.72
N PRO A 10 13.89 5.56 14.00
CA PRO A 10 14.62 6.71 13.46
C PRO A 10 14.87 6.62 11.95
N PHE A 11 14.58 5.47 11.33
CA PHE A 11 14.82 5.19 9.91
C PHE A 11 13.50 4.99 9.17
N LEU A 12 13.47 5.45 7.92
CA LEU A 12 12.36 5.22 6.99
C LEU A 12 12.47 3.80 6.39
N SER A 13 11.36 3.14 6.10
CA SER A 13 11.35 1.82 5.45
C SER A 13 10.89 1.93 4.01
N SER A 14 11.64 1.36 3.06
CA SER A 14 11.17 1.27 1.67
C SER A 14 10.22 0.10 1.55
N ALA A 15 8.94 0.43 1.43
CA ALA A 15 7.93 -0.50 0.97
C ALA A 15 8.01 -0.58 -0.57
N PHE A 16 7.86 -1.79 -1.08
CA PHE A 16 7.87 -2.10 -2.50
C PHE A 16 6.67 -3.02 -2.75
N VAL A 17 5.93 -2.77 -3.83
CA VAL A 17 4.70 -3.51 -4.15
C VAL A 17 4.96 -5.01 -4.27
N LEU A 18 6.03 -5.37 -5.00
CA LEU A 18 6.44 -6.76 -5.13
C LEU A 18 7.34 -7.17 -3.97
N PRO A 19 6.97 -8.24 -3.25
CA PRO A 19 7.83 -8.79 -2.22
C PRO A 19 9.03 -9.52 -2.84
N PRO A 20 10.21 -9.51 -2.18
CA PRO A 20 11.42 -10.13 -2.73
C PRO A 20 11.27 -11.62 -3.06
N TYR A 21 10.39 -12.35 -2.35
CA TYR A 21 10.18 -13.77 -2.62
C TYR A 21 9.55 -14.01 -4.00
N LEU A 22 8.72 -13.09 -4.51
CA LEU A 22 8.08 -13.25 -5.82
C LEU A 22 9.12 -13.09 -6.94
N LEU A 23 9.98 -12.08 -6.82
CA LEU A 23 11.09 -11.87 -7.76
C LEU A 23 12.11 -13.02 -7.68
N ASP A 24 12.41 -13.55 -6.49
CA ASP A 24 13.29 -14.73 -6.33
C ASP A 24 12.70 -15.97 -7.02
N ARG A 25 11.37 -16.13 -7.00
CA ARG A 25 10.68 -17.20 -7.75
C ARG A 25 10.85 -17.03 -9.26
N VAL A 26 10.64 -15.82 -9.78
CA VAL A 26 10.88 -15.52 -11.21
C VAL A 26 12.35 -15.75 -11.58
N ALA A 27 13.29 -15.29 -10.76
CA ALA A 27 14.73 -15.47 -10.97
C ALA A 27 15.18 -16.95 -10.99
N ARG A 28 14.44 -17.84 -10.31
CA ARG A 28 14.75 -19.28 -10.28
C ARG A 28 14.03 -20.10 -11.34
N HIS A 29 12.81 -19.70 -11.70
CA HIS A 29 11.90 -20.52 -12.50
C HIS A 29 11.59 -19.95 -13.89
N GLY A 30 11.87 -18.66 -14.13
CA GLY A 30 11.66 -18.00 -15.41
C GLY A 30 12.62 -18.48 -16.51
N ASN A 31 12.38 -18.00 -17.74
CA ASN A 31 13.33 -18.14 -18.86
C ASN A 31 14.55 -17.21 -18.66
N ALA A 32 15.58 -17.32 -19.51
CA ALA A 32 16.82 -16.55 -19.35
C ALA A 32 16.62 -15.03 -19.25
N ARG A 33 15.65 -14.47 -20.00
CA ARG A 33 15.32 -13.05 -19.97
C ARG A 33 14.65 -12.67 -18.65
N LEU A 34 13.59 -13.38 -18.26
CA LEU A 34 12.86 -13.15 -17.02
C LEU A 34 13.76 -13.27 -15.79
N ARG A 35 14.70 -14.23 -15.80
CA ARG A 35 15.67 -14.37 -14.71
C ARG A 35 16.58 -13.15 -14.57
N ALA A 36 17.01 -12.58 -15.69
CA ALA A 36 17.87 -11.41 -15.68
C ALA A 36 17.12 -10.19 -15.12
N LEU A 37 15.93 -9.89 -15.64
CA LEU A 37 15.11 -8.76 -15.20
C LEU A 37 14.72 -8.83 -13.72
N ALA A 38 14.29 -10.01 -13.24
CA ALA A 38 13.97 -10.20 -11.82
C ALA A 38 15.21 -10.05 -10.92
N SER A 39 16.38 -10.52 -11.36
CA SER A 39 17.63 -10.38 -10.60
C SER A 39 18.11 -8.93 -10.55
N ASP A 40 18.01 -8.22 -11.67
CA ASP A 40 18.35 -6.80 -11.75
C ASP A 40 17.41 -5.96 -10.88
N THR A 41 16.10 -6.24 -10.92
CA THR A 41 15.09 -5.62 -10.05
C THR A 41 15.41 -5.87 -8.58
N LEU A 42 15.70 -7.11 -8.18
CA LEU A 42 16.10 -7.43 -6.80
C LEU A 42 17.34 -6.65 -6.34
N ALA A 43 18.35 -6.50 -7.20
CA ALA A 43 19.56 -5.76 -6.88
C ALA A 43 19.28 -4.26 -6.70
N LEU A 44 18.44 -3.67 -7.56
CA LEU A 44 18.02 -2.28 -7.44
C LEU A 44 17.20 -2.04 -6.16
N ASP A 45 16.27 -2.93 -5.84
CA ASP A 45 15.45 -2.84 -4.63
C ASP A 45 16.31 -2.91 -3.37
N GLN A 46 17.27 -3.84 -3.34
CA GLN A 46 18.21 -3.96 -2.22
C GLN A 46 19.07 -2.71 -2.05
N HIS A 47 19.55 -2.12 -3.15
CA HIS A 47 20.30 -0.88 -3.11
C HIS A 47 19.47 0.27 -2.52
N MET A 48 18.22 0.42 -2.98
CA MET A 48 17.30 1.46 -2.50
C MET A 48 16.89 1.27 -1.04
N ARG A 49 16.66 0.03 -0.59
CA ARG A 49 16.44 -0.28 0.84
C ARG A 49 17.63 0.14 1.68
N GLY A 50 18.85 -0.12 1.21
CA GLY A 50 20.09 0.26 1.88
C GLY A 50 20.25 1.77 2.02
N LEU A 51 19.97 2.53 0.96
CA LEU A 51 20.00 3.99 1.00
C LEU A 51 19.02 4.56 2.03
N ARG A 52 17.79 4.04 2.07
CA ARG A 52 16.75 4.57 2.97
C ARG A 52 16.97 4.19 4.43
N ALA A 53 17.47 2.98 4.71
CA ALA A 53 17.85 2.57 6.06
C ALA A 53 18.93 3.48 6.67
N GLY A 54 19.71 4.19 5.84
CA GLY A 54 20.69 5.18 6.28
C GLY A 54 20.17 6.62 6.39
N MET A 55 18.95 6.91 5.92
CA MET A 55 18.40 8.28 5.91
C MET A 55 17.61 8.57 7.19
N PRO A 56 17.95 9.64 7.93
CA PRO A 56 17.11 10.11 9.04
C PRO A 56 15.78 10.62 8.47
N ARG A 57 14.69 10.54 9.25
CA ARG A 57 13.33 11.04 8.90
C ARG A 57 13.24 12.55 8.60
N ILE A 58 14.36 13.27 8.46
CA ILE A 58 14.36 14.68 8.08
C ILE A 58 13.88 14.75 6.64
N SER A 59 12.64 15.21 6.47
CA SER A 59 11.99 15.51 5.21
C SER A 59 12.81 16.57 4.44
N SER A 60 13.82 16.13 3.70
CA SER A 60 14.53 17.00 2.76
C SER A 60 13.81 17.03 1.42
N ILE A 61 12.49 17.24 1.45
CA ILE A 61 11.87 17.86 0.29
C ILE A 61 12.57 19.20 0.19
N SER A 62 13.27 19.42 -0.92
CA SER A 62 13.81 20.73 -1.24
C SER A 62 12.75 21.78 -0.87
N ALA A 63 13.17 22.82 -0.13
CA ALA A 63 12.33 23.93 0.32
C ALA A 63 11.71 24.76 -0.83
N GLN A 64 11.61 24.19 -2.02
CA GLN A 64 11.15 24.80 -3.26
C GLN A 64 9.77 24.31 -3.70
N ALA A 65 9.29 23.14 -3.25
CA ALA A 65 7.91 22.71 -3.53
C ALA A 65 6.97 23.28 -2.45
N ARG A 66 6.23 24.35 -2.78
CA ARG A 66 5.25 24.93 -1.84
C ARG A 66 4.18 23.89 -1.52
N ALA A 67 3.91 23.70 -0.23
CA ALA A 67 2.76 22.92 0.23
C ALA A 67 1.50 23.41 -0.49
N SER A 68 0.68 22.45 -0.93
CA SER A 68 -0.59 22.75 -1.58
C SER A 68 -1.57 23.41 -0.59
N SER A 69 -2.57 24.15 -1.07
CA SER A 69 -3.66 24.60 -0.20
C SER A 69 -4.55 23.41 0.19
N PRO A 70 -5.19 23.41 1.38
CA PRO A 70 -6.13 22.36 1.76
C PRO A 70 -7.23 22.18 0.70
N GLY A 71 -7.43 20.94 0.26
CA GLY A 71 -8.39 20.57 -0.79
C GLY A 71 -7.95 20.85 -2.22
N GLN A 72 -6.72 21.31 -2.42
CA GLN A 72 -6.10 21.40 -3.73
C GLN A 72 -4.94 20.42 -3.77
N VAL A 73 -5.00 19.44 -4.66
CA VAL A 73 -3.87 18.54 -4.88
C VAL A 73 -2.80 19.26 -5.70
N GLN A 74 -1.53 18.98 -5.43
CA GLN A 74 -0.42 19.40 -6.29
C GLN A 74 0.32 18.15 -6.77
N ARG A 75 0.18 17.81 -8.05
CA ARG A 75 0.87 16.67 -8.68
C ARG A 75 1.99 17.10 -9.60
N ALA A 76 2.99 16.23 -9.71
CA ALA A 76 4.01 16.30 -10.75
C ALA A 76 4.44 14.89 -11.14
N VAL A 77 4.28 14.54 -12.42
CA VAL A 77 4.73 13.28 -12.97
C VAL A 77 5.96 13.52 -13.84
N TYR A 78 7.00 12.74 -13.57
CA TYR A 78 8.28 12.74 -14.25
C TYR A 78 8.48 11.41 -14.99
N SER A 79 9.39 11.41 -15.97
CA SER A 79 9.87 10.21 -16.65
C SER A 79 11.36 10.05 -16.38
N ALA A 80 11.76 8.84 -16.00
CA ALA A 80 13.17 8.48 -15.90
C ALA A 80 13.77 8.04 -17.26
N GLU A 81 12.96 8.00 -18.32
CA GLU A 81 13.38 7.67 -19.70
C GLU A 81 14.16 6.34 -19.78
N GLN A 82 13.68 5.32 -19.06
CA GLN A 82 14.33 3.99 -18.91
C GLN A 82 15.67 4.01 -18.16
N GLY A 83 16.05 5.15 -17.58
CA GLY A 83 17.17 5.30 -16.68
C GLY A 83 16.77 5.13 -15.21
N ASN A 84 17.76 5.27 -14.31
CA ASN A 84 17.56 5.08 -12.87
C ASN A 84 17.76 6.39 -12.06
N GLN A 85 17.82 7.55 -12.74
CA GLN A 85 17.95 8.85 -12.09
C GLN A 85 16.57 9.39 -11.72
N LEU A 86 16.42 9.83 -10.48
CA LEU A 86 15.17 10.41 -9.95
C LEU A 86 15.33 11.92 -9.70
N PRO A 87 14.27 12.74 -9.88
CA PRO A 87 12.96 12.35 -10.43
C PRO A 87 12.96 12.20 -11.96
N GLY A 88 14.02 12.61 -12.66
CA GLY A 88 14.06 12.59 -14.13
C GLY A 88 13.47 13.86 -14.76
N THR A 89 12.85 13.73 -15.95
CA THR A 89 12.30 14.85 -16.72
C THR A 89 10.81 15.06 -16.39
N LEU A 90 10.39 16.29 -16.06
CA LEU A 90 8.97 16.58 -15.82
C LEU A 90 8.16 16.42 -17.11
N VAL A 91 7.15 15.55 -17.09
CA VAL A 91 6.30 15.24 -18.27
C VAL A 91 4.85 15.65 -18.10
N ARG A 92 4.34 15.78 -16.85
CA ARG A 92 2.99 16.31 -16.59
C ARG A 92 2.87 16.97 -15.21
N GLY A 93 2.54 18.26 -15.18
CA GLY A 93 2.30 19.05 -13.97
C GLY A 93 0.81 19.19 -13.61
N GLU A 94 0.53 19.69 -12.41
CA GLU A 94 -0.84 20.00 -11.97
C GLU A 94 -1.58 20.90 -12.97
N GLY A 95 -2.83 20.54 -13.30
CA GLY A 95 -3.66 21.23 -14.29
C GLY A 95 -3.29 21.04 -15.77
N GLN A 96 -2.21 20.33 -16.11
CA GLN A 96 -1.85 20.07 -17.50
C GLN A 96 -2.72 18.95 -18.13
N PRO A 97 -3.01 19.04 -19.44
CA PRO A 97 -3.79 18.02 -20.15
C PRO A 97 -3.08 16.66 -20.16
N ALA A 98 -3.82 15.61 -20.53
CA ALA A 98 -3.28 14.28 -20.74
C ALA A 98 -2.09 14.29 -21.71
N SER A 99 -1.07 13.51 -21.37
CA SER A 99 0.18 13.41 -22.14
C SER A 99 0.04 12.50 -23.37
N GLY A 100 -0.90 11.56 -23.33
CA GLY A 100 -1.04 10.49 -24.31
C GLY A 100 -0.19 9.26 -24.02
N ASP A 101 0.70 9.33 -23.01
CA ASP A 101 1.40 8.17 -22.47
C ASP A 101 0.54 7.54 -21.35
N PRO A 102 0.15 6.25 -21.48
CA PRO A 102 -0.67 5.59 -20.48
C PRO A 102 -0.05 5.57 -19.08
N ALA A 103 1.26 5.39 -18.94
CA ALA A 103 1.91 5.32 -17.63
C ALA A 103 1.88 6.69 -16.93
N VAL A 104 2.20 7.76 -17.68
CA VAL A 104 2.14 9.13 -17.17
C VAL A 104 0.71 9.50 -16.77
N ASP A 105 -0.26 9.18 -17.62
CA ASP A 105 -1.65 9.55 -17.39
C ASP A 105 -2.25 8.76 -16.23
N GLU A 106 -2.00 7.46 -16.13
CA GLU A 106 -2.41 6.64 -14.99
C GLU A 106 -1.78 7.12 -13.68
N ALA A 107 -0.46 7.36 -13.64
CA ALA A 107 0.20 7.88 -12.46
C ALA A 107 -0.43 9.21 -12.01
N TYR A 108 -0.64 10.15 -12.94
CA TYR A 108 -1.24 11.45 -12.64
C TYR A 108 -2.66 11.33 -12.07
N GLU A 109 -3.51 10.52 -12.71
CA GLU A 109 -4.89 10.32 -12.27
C GLU A 109 -4.96 9.58 -10.93
N TYR A 110 -4.09 8.59 -10.69
CA TYR A 110 -4.13 7.76 -9.50
C TYR A 110 -3.51 8.41 -8.27
N LEU A 111 -2.47 9.26 -8.43
CA LEU A 111 -2.05 10.19 -7.38
C LEU A 111 -3.22 11.10 -6.96
N GLY A 112 -3.98 11.61 -7.93
CA GLY A 112 -5.16 12.44 -7.67
C GLY A 112 -6.29 11.67 -6.96
N ALA A 113 -6.57 10.45 -7.39
CA ALA A 113 -7.58 9.60 -6.77
C ALA A 113 -7.26 9.27 -5.30
N THR A 114 -5.99 9.00 -4.99
CA THR A 114 -5.56 8.79 -3.60
C THR A 114 -5.74 10.04 -2.76
N TYR A 115 -5.33 11.22 -3.27
CA TYR A 115 -5.59 12.48 -2.57
C TYR A 115 -7.08 12.70 -2.31
N ALA A 116 -7.94 12.44 -3.31
CA ALA A 116 -9.38 12.63 -3.21
C ALA A 116 -10.01 11.82 -2.06
N LEU A 117 -9.67 10.53 -1.93
CA LEU A 117 -10.16 9.74 -0.79
C LEU A 117 -9.75 10.38 0.54
N PHE A 118 -8.44 10.63 0.72
CA PHE A 118 -7.91 11.11 2.00
C PHE A 118 -8.44 12.50 2.36
N TRP A 119 -8.59 13.39 1.38
CA TRP A 119 -9.14 14.71 1.60
C TRP A 119 -10.65 14.66 1.82
N GLU A 120 -11.41 14.14 0.87
CA GLU A 120 -12.88 14.25 0.86
C GLU A 120 -13.51 13.41 1.98
N VAL A 121 -12.99 12.22 2.27
CA VAL A 121 -13.54 11.32 3.29
C VAL A 121 -12.90 11.53 4.65
N TYR A 122 -11.57 11.65 4.70
CA TYR A 122 -10.83 11.67 5.97
C TYR A 122 -10.36 13.07 6.40
N GLN A 123 -10.61 14.10 5.59
CA GLN A 123 -10.18 15.48 5.84
C GLN A 123 -8.68 15.58 6.13
N ARG A 124 -7.89 14.72 5.46
CA ARG A 124 -6.43 14.67 5.54
C ARG A 124 -5.84 15.44 4.37
N HIS A 125 -5.00 16.43 4.67
CA HIS A 125 -4.33 17.23 3.66
C HIS A 125 -3.06 16.55 3.15
N SER A 126 -3.20 15.70 2.13
CA SER A 126 -2.12 14.89 1.55
C SER A 126 -1.49 13.85 2.52
N ILE A 127 -0.37 13.27 2.12
CA ILE A 127 0.30 12.16 2.81
C ILE A 127 0.77 12.53 4.21
N ASP A 128 1.34 13.71 4.38
CA ASP A 128 1.88 14.23 5.65
C ASP A 128 0.83 14.96 6.52
N GLY A 129 -0.39 15.16 5.99
CA GLY A 129 -1.41 15.98 6.63
C GLY A 129 -1.12 17.49 6.56
N ALA A 130 -0.12 17.93 5.80
CA ALA A 130 0.31 19.32 5.64
C ALA A 130 0.46 19.74 4.17
N GLY A 131 -0.09 18.97 3.23
CA GLY A 131 -0.17 19.33 1.82
C GLY A 131 1.03 18.94 0.97
N LEU A 132 1.77 17.90 1.36
CA LEU A 132 2.86 17.31 0.58
C LEU A 132 2.49 17.18 -0.92
N PRO A 133 3.26 17.76 -1.84
CA PRO A 133 3.07 17.52 -3.26
C PRO A 133 3.24 16.03 -3.62
N LEU A 134 2.38 15.53 -4.48
CA LEU A 134 2.41 14.13 -4.92
C LEU A 134 3.27 14.02 -6.19
N ILE A 135 4.46 13.47 -6.02
CA ILE A 135 5.43 13.28 -7.11
C ILE A 135 5.43 11.81 -7.51
N GLY A 136 5.42 11.54 -8.82
CA GLY A 136 5.59 10.21 -9.38
C GLY A 136 6.58 10.20 -10.53
N THR A 137 7.43 9.17 -10.60
CA THR A 137 8.36 8.95 -11.71
C THR A 137 8.03 7.64 -12.41
N VAL A 138 7.72 7.70 -13.71
CA VAL A 138 7.44 6.54 -14.56
C VAL A 138 8.64 6.17 -15.42
N HIS A 139 8.56 5.02 -16.10
CA HIS A 139 9.63 4.49 -16.97
C HIS A 139 10.97 4.36 -16.24
N TYR A 140 10.93 3.94 -14.98
CA TYR A 140 12.12 3.71 -14.17
C TYR A 140 12.79 2.39 -14.54
N GLY A 141 14.05 2.46 -14.95
CA GLY A 141 14.82 1.31 -15.39
C GLY A 141 14.26 0.62 -16.64
N GLN A 142 14.98 -0.38 -17.14
CA GLN A 142 14.56 -1.19 -18.28
C GLN A 142 13.94 -2.50 -17.80
N GLY A 143 12.65 -2.69 -18.06
CA GLY A 143 11.94 -3.89 -17.61
C GLY A 143 11.92 -4.06 -16.10
N TYR A 144 11.94 -2.95 -15.35
CA TYR A 144 11.89 -2.96 -13.89
C TYR A 144 10.55 -3.51 -13.42
N GLU A 145 10.60 -4.59 -12.65
CA GLU A 145 9.43 -5.37 -12.23
C GLU A 145 8.91 -4.89 -10.87
N ASN A 146 8.90 -3.58 -10.58
CA ASN A 146 8.36 -3.10 -9.30
C ASN A 146 7.84 -1.65 -9.34
N ALA A 147 7.20 -1.25 -8.24
CA ALA A 147 6.95 0.13 -7.87
C ALA A 147 7.16 0.32 -6.37
N PHE A 148 7.46 1.55 -5.95
CA PHE A 148 7.71 1.86 -4.54
C PHE A 148 7.51 3.33 -4.20
N TRP A 149 7.12 3.60 -2.96
CA TRP A 149 7.30 4.89 -2.29
C TRP A 149 8.71 4.98 -1.70
N ASN A 150 9.50 5.99 -2.07
CA ASN A 150 10.88 6.12 -1.58
C ASN A 150 11.05 7.03 -0.34
N GLY A 151 9.96 7.62 0.17
CA GLY A 151 9.97 8.63 1.24
C GLY A 151 9.69 10.05 0.77
N GLU A 152 9.86 10.32 -0.53
CA GLU A 152 9.63 11.64 -1.15
C GLU A 152 8.72 11.56 -2.39
N GLN A 153 8.81 10.48 -3.16
CA GLN A 153 8.06 10.29 -4.40
C GLN A 153 7.73 8.82 -4.67
N MET A 154 6.75 8.62 -5.53
CA MET A 154 6.43 7.34 -6.15
C MET A 154 7.36 7.04 -7.32
N VAL A 155 7.75 5.78 -7.49
CA VAL A 155 8.56 5.32 -8.63
C VAL A 155 7.90 4.08 -9.24
N PHE A 156 7.76 4.04 -10.57
CA PHE A 156 7.05 2.99 -11.29
C PHE A 156 7.91 2.41 -12.43
N GLY A 157 8.05 1.08 -12.43
CA GLY A 157 8.56 0.32 -13.56
C GLY A 157 7.50 0.02 -14.61
N ASP A 158 7.97 -0.30 -15.82
CA ASP A 158 7.11 -0.69 -16.93
C ASP A 158 6.76 -2.19 -16.95
N GLY A 159 7.40 -2.98 -16.08
CA GLY A 159 7.30 -4.44 -16.12
C GLY A 159 8.01 -5.04 -17.35
N ASP A 160 8.02 -6.37 -17.43
CA ASP A 160 8.72 -7.10 -18.49
C ASP A 160 7.84 -7.37 -19.74
N GLY A 161 6.52 -7.21 -19.60
CA GLY A 161 5.53 -7.44 -20.64
C GLY A 161 5.18 -8.92 -20.89
N GLU A 162 5.82 -9.86 -20.21
CA GLU A 162 5.50 -11.30 -20.21
C GLU A 162 4.82 -11.71 -18.89
N ILE A 163 5.35 -11.34 -17.72
CA ILE A 163 4.74 -11.59 -16.41
C ILE A 163 3.97 -10.36 -15.94
N PHE A 164 4.63 -9.20 -15.91
CA PHE A 164 4.09 -7.96 -15.38
C PHE A 164 3.82 -6.95 -16.49
N ASN A 165 2.63 -6.34 -16.43
CA ASN A 165 2.34 -5.07 -17.10
C ASN A 165 3.01 -3.91 -16.34
N ARG A 166 2.86 -2.68 -16.87
CA ARG A 166 3.30 -1.45 -16.19
C ARG A 166 2.68 -1.31 -14.79
N PHE A 167 3.48 -0.86 -13.82
CA PHE A 167 3.06 -0.80 -12.41
C PHE A 167 2.13 0.37 -12.10
N THR A 168 1.86 1.24 -13.07
CA THR A 168 0.82 2.28 -12.96
C THR A 168 -0.58 1.75 -13.25
N ILE A 169 -0.74 0.54 -13.81
CA ILE A 169 -2.02 0.06 -14.37
C ILE A 169 -3.13 -0.13 -13.32
N ALA A 170 -2.76 -0.35 -12.05
CA ALA A 170 -3.69 -0.61 -10.97
C ALA A 170 -3.69 0.53 -9.95
N VAL A 171 -4.82 1.23 -9.83
CA VAL A 171 -4.98 2.38 -8.91
C VAL A 171 -4.74 2.02 -7.45
N ASP A 172 -5.11 0.81 -7.05
CA ASP A 172 -4.92 0.28 -5.70
C ASP A 172 -3.45 0.05 -5.37
N ILE A 173 -2.57 -0.21 -6.36
CA ILE A 173 -1.12 -0.21 -6.17
C ILE A 173 -0.62 1.19 -5.80
N VAL A 174 -1.04 2.22 -6.55
CA VAL A 174 -0.66 3.62 -6.26
C VAL A 174 -1.20 4.07 -4.91
N GLY A 175 -2.44 3.69 -4.58
CA GLY A 175 -3.05 3.95 -3.28
C GLY A 175 -2.32 3.27 -2.13
N HIS A 176 -1.92 2.00 -2.31
CA HIS A 176 -1.14 1.22 -1.34
C HIS A 176 0.20 1.90 -1.03
N GLU A 177 0.96 2.26 -2.06
CA GLU A 177 2.28 2.84 -1.87
C GLU A 177 2.24 4.22 -1.19
N LEU A 178 1.29 5.08 -1.57
CA LEU A 178 1.07 6.35 -0.88
C LEU A 178 0.58 6.18 0.56
N ALA A 179 -0.18 5.13 0.85
CA ALA A 179 -0.66 4.83 2.19
C ALA A 179 0.49 4.47 3.15
N HIS A 180 1.61 3.91 2.68
CA HIS A 180 2.82 3.79 3.51
C HIS A 180 3.28 5.14 4.04
N GLY A 181 3.31 6.18 3.19
CA GLY A 181 3.65 7.53 3.62
C GLY A 181 2.69 8.09 4.68
N VAL A 182 1.40 7.76 4.60
CA VAL A 182 0.41 8.13 5.64
C VAL A 182 0.74 7.43 6.95
N ILE A 183 1.03 6.12 6.92
CA ILE A 183 1.40 5.33 8.09
C ILE A 183 2.67 5.88 8.74
N GLU A 184 3.66 6.30 7.95
CA GLU A 184 4.91 6.90 8.41
C GLU A 184 4.70 8.19 9.22
N HIS A 185 3.73 9.02 8.82
CA HIS A 185 3.39 10.30 9.46
C HIS A 185 2.41 10.15 10.64
N GLU A 186 1.84 8.97 10.85
CA GLU A 186 0.97 8.64 11.99
C GLU A 186 1.70 7.72 12.99
N ALA A 187 1.28 6.45 13.12
CA ALA A 187 1.83 5.50 14.09
C ALA A 187 3.27 5.06 13.77
N GLY A 188 3.72 5.21 12.52
CA GLY A 188 5.07 4.84 12.10
C GLY A 188 5.40 3.36 12.37
N LEU A 189 4.47 2.47 12.03
CA LEU A 189 4.58 1.03 12.27
C LEU A 189 5.88 0.49 11.67
N VAL A 190 6.69 -0.17 12.50
CA VAL A 190 7.96 -0.75 12.06
C VAL A 190 7.72 -1.85 11.05
N TYR A 191 8.53 -1.90 10.00
CA TYR A 191 8.36 -2.82 8.89
C TYR A 191 8.96 -4.20 9.20
N GLN A 192 8.44 -4.84 10.25
CA GLN A 192 8.93 -6.11 10.78
C GLN A 192 7.80 -6.86 11.52
N ASN A 193 7.72 -8.18 11.32
CA ASN A 193 6.79 -9.09 11.99
C ASN A 193 5.33 -8.58 11.88
N GLN A 194 4.52 -8.69 12.95
CA GLN A 194 3.12 -8.27 12.95
C GLN A 194 2.92 -6.76 12.73
N ALA A 195 3.82 -5.91 13.23
CA ALA A 195 3.73 -4.46 12.97
C ALA A 195 3.91 -4.15 11.48
N GLY A 196 4.84 -4.86 10.82
CA GLY A 196 5.03 -4.74 9.37
C GLY A 196 3.87 -5.33 8.58
N ALA A 197 3.31 -6.45 9.03
CA ALA A 197 2.11 -7.02 8.42
C ALA A 197 0.87 -6.13 8.57
N LEU A 198 0.75 -5.37 9.68
CA LEU A 198 -0.25 -4.31 9.83
C LEU A 198 0.02 -3.13 8.91
N ASN A 199 1.30 -2.75 8.74
CA ASN A 199 1.70 -1.68 7.82
C ASN A 199 1.26 -2.02 6.38
N GLU A 200 1.62 -3.22 5.89
CA GLU A 200 1.17 -3.76 4.60
C GLU A 200 -0.35 -3.84 4.48
N SER A 201 -1.02 -4.34 5.53
CA SER A 201 -2.47 -4.47 5.51
C SER A 201 -3.20 -3.13 5.46
N LEU A 202 -2.73 -2.13 6.21
CA LEU A 202 -3.29 -0.77 6.14
C LEU A 202 -3.09 -0.17 4.75
N SER A 203 -1.94 -0.42 4.11
CA SER A 203 -1.71 -0.01 2.72
C SER A 203 -2.68 -0.70 1.75
N ASP A 204 -2.90 -2.02 1.87
CA ASP A 204 -3.90 -2.76 1.07
C ASP A 204 -5.34 -2.26 1.31
N VAL A 205 -5.69 -1.97 2.56
CA VAL A 205 -6.99 -1.40 2.96
C VAL A 205 -7.19 -0.06 2.27
N PHE A 206 -6.26 0.89 2.43
CA PHE A 206 -6.44 2.22 1.83
C PHE A 206 -6.34 2.18 0.30
N GLY A 207 -5.47 1.35 -0.28
CA GLY A 207 -5.41 1.13 -1.73
C GLY A 207 -6.73 0.62 -2.30
N SER A 208 -7.33 -0.38 -1.64
CA SER A 208 -8.65 -0.90 -2.01
C SER A 208 -9.75 0.16 -1.87
N LEU A 209 -9.72 0.95 -0.79
CA LEU A 209 -10.69 2.03 -0.60
C LEU A 209 -10.54 3.15 -1.64
N VAL A 210 -9.32 3.46 -2.10
CA VAL A 210 -9.09 4.43 -3.19
C VAL A 210 -9.76 3.92 -4.48
N LYS A 211 -9.54 2.65 -4.82
CA LYS A 211 -10.17 2.01 -5.98
C LYS A 211 -11.68 2.06 -5.89
N GLN A 212 -12.25 1.61 -4.77
CA GLN A 212 -13.70 1.61 -4.55
C GLN A 212 -14.28 3.03 -4.59
N TYR A 213 -13.63 4.01 -3.96
CA TYR A 213 -14.06 5.40 -3.94
C TYR A 213 -14.04 6.05 -5.32
N ARG A 214 -13.02 5.74 -6.12
CA ARG A 214 -12.90 6.22 -7.50
C ARG A 214 -13.96 5.59 -8.39
N LEU A 215 -14.24 4.30 -8.23
CA LEU A 215 -15.22 3.56 -9.02
C LEU A 215 -16.65 3.68 -8.50
N LYS A 216 -16.85 4.34 -7.33
CA LYS A 216 -18.13 4.46 -6.63
C LYS A 216 -18.78 3.11 -6.31
N GLN A 217 -17.94 2.16 -5.89
CA GLN A 217 -18.36 0.80 -5.55
C GLN A 217 -18.66 0.67 -4.06
N ASN A 218 -19.74 -0.05 -3.74
CA ASN A 218 -19.97 -0.53 -2.38
C ASN A 218 -19.14 -1.78 -2.07
N ALA A 219 -19.09 -2.17 -0.80
CA ALA A 219 -18.34 -3.33 -0.32
C ALA A 219 -18.71 -4.64 -1.03
N GLU A 220 -19.96 -4.77 -1.47
CA GLU A 220 -20.50 -5.95 -2.16
C GLU A 220 -20.11 -6.02 -3.64
N GLU A 221 -19.75 -4.87 -4.23
CA GLU A 221 -19.38 -4.74 -5.65
C GLU A 221 -17.86 -4.75 -5.86
N ALA A 222 -17.10 -4.44 -4.81
CA ALA A 222 -15.65 -4.39 -4.83
C ALA A 222 -15.03 -5.77 -5.08
N ASP A 223 -13.94 -5.83 -5.85
CA ASP A 223 -13.25 -7.08 -6.15
C ASP A 223 -12.40 -7.62 -4.99
N TRP A 224 -11.99 -6.74 -4.07
CA TRP A 224 -11.11 -7.04 -2.94
C TRP A 224 -9.78 -7.68 -3.36
N LEU A 225 -9.30 -7.30 -4.54
CA LEU A 225 -8.04 -7.76 -5.13
C LEU A 225 -7.02 -6.62 -5.18
N ILE A 226 -5.78 -6.92 -4.78
CA ILE A 226 -4.67 -5.97 -4.85
C ILE A 226 -3.81 -6.26 -6.08
N GLY A 227 -3.68 -5.29 -6.99
CA GLY A 227 -2.93 -5.42 -8.24
C GLY A 227 -3.69 -6.18 -9.33
N ALA A 228 -5.03 -6.11 -9.34
CA ALA A 228 -5.82 -6.69 -10.42
C ALA A 228 -5.45 -6.03 -11.77
N GLY A 229 -5.09 -6.84 -12.76
CA GLY A 229 -4.62 -6.38 -14.08
C GLY A 229 -3.11 -6.13 -14.17
N LEU A 230 -2.36 -6.22 -13.05
CA LEU A 230 -0.89 -6.13 -13.09
C LEU A 230 -0.27 -7.29 -13.87
N PHE A 231 -0.78 -8.52 -13.67
CA PHE A 231 -0.30 -9.67 -14.39
C PHE A 231 -0.82 -9.70 -15.83
N THR A 232 0.02 -10.16 -16.77
CA THR A 232 -0.44 -10.41 -18.15
C THR A 232 -1.39 -11.61 -18.20
N SER A 233 -2.07 -11.79 -19.33
CA SER A 233 -2.92 -12.96 -19.56
C SER A 233 -2.17 -14.29 -19.64
N ALA A 234 -0.83 -14.27 -19.69
CA ALA A 234 -0.01 -15.49 -19.71
C ALA A 234 0.17 -16.11 -18.31
N VAL A 235 -0.07 -15.33 -17.25
CA VAL A 235 0.13 -15.74 -15.86
C VAL A 235 -1.18 -16.25 -15.26
N LYS A 236 -1.11 -17.37 -14.53
CA LYS A 236 -2.27 -17.90 -13.76
C LYS A 236 -2.47 -17.14 -12.45
N ALA A 237 -2.84 -15.88 -12.56
CA ALA A 237 -3.06 -14.98 -11.43
C ALA A 237 -4.27 -14.06 -11.67
N ARG A 238 -5.03 -13.80 -10.61
CA ARG A 238 -6.07 -12.77 -10.58
C ARG A 238 -5.49 -11.41 -10.19
N ALA A 239 -4.55 -11.42 -9.24
CA ALA A 239 -3.96 -10.26 -8.60
C ALA A 239 -2.74 -10.68 -7.77
N LEU A 240 -2.05 -9.73 -7.12
CA LEU A 240 -0.97 -10.03 -6.17
C LEU A 240 -1.50 -10.64 -4.88
N ARG A 241 -2.63 -10.13 -4.39
CA ARG A 241 -3.26 -10.55 -3.12
C ARG A 241 -4.78 -10.49 -3.23
N SER A 242 -5.46 -11.29 -2.40
CA SER A 242 -6.89 -11.18 -2.18
C SER A 242 -7.13 -10.84 -0.71
N MET A 243 -7.84 -9.74 -0.45
CA MET A 243 -8.23 -9.39 0.91
C MET A 243 -9.36 -10.30 1.42
N ALA A 244 -10.26 -10.73 0.52
CA ALA A 244 -11.37 -11.62 0.87
C ALA A 244 -10.93 -13.07 1.10
N GLU A 245 -10.03 -13.55 0.24
CA GLU A 245 -9.58 -14.95 0.18
C GLU A 245 -8.04 -15.04 0.13
N PRO A 246 -7.31 -14.64 1.19
CA PRO A 246 -5.84 -14.73 1.20
C PRO A 246 -5.36 -16.16 0.88
N GLY A 247 -4.35 -16.28 0.02
CA GLY A 247 -3.82 -17.57 -0.45
C GLY A 247 -4.45 -18.08 -1.76
N SER A 248 -5.30 -17.28 -2.40
CA SER A 248 -6.02 -17.64 -3.64
C SER A 248 -5.73 -16.72 -4.83
N ALA A 249 -4.91 -15.68 -4.66
CA ALA A 249 -4.74 -14.67 -5.69
C ALA A 249 -4.02 -15.18 -6.95
N TYR A 250 -3.13 -16.17 -6.80
CA TYR A 250 -2.40 -16.80 -7.89
C TYR A 250 -1.95 -18.24 -7.56
N ASP A 251 -1.84 -19.05 -8.61
CA ASP A 251 -1.25 -20.39 -8.59
C ASP A 251 -0.65 -20.68 -9.97
N ASP A 252 0.61 -20.27 -10.14
CA ASP A 252 1.31 -20.24 -11.42
C ASP A 252 2.63 -21.04 -11.36
N PRO A 253 3.03 -21.74 -12.43
CA PRO A 253 4.28 -22.51 -12.43
C PRO A 253 5.54 -21.70 -12.17
N VAL A 254 5.59 -20.43 -12.60
CA VAL A 254 6.74 -19.54 -12.41
C VAL A 254 6.64 -18.82 -11.07
N LEU A 255 5.50 -18.19 -10.77
CA LEU A 255 5.34 -17.43 -9.52
C LEU A 255 5.22 -18.34 -8.29
N GLY A 256 4.70 -19.55 -8.45
CA GLY A 256 4.26 -20.41 -7.37
C GLY A 256 2.82 -20.10 -6.97
N LYS A 257 2.46 -20.49 -5.74
CA LYS A 257 1.15 -20.26 -5.16
C LYS A 257 1.21 -19.11 -4.15
N ASP A 258 0.14 -18.32 -4.09
CA ASP A 258 -0.07 -17.30 -3.07
C ASP A 258 0.11 -17.89 -1.65
N PRO A 259 1.10 -17.41 -0.86
CA PRO A 259 1.45 -17.97 0.43
C PRO A 259 0.63 -17.40 1.60
N GLN A 260 -0.25 -16.43 1.38
CA GLN A 260 -0.87 -15.69 2.48
C GLN A 260 -1.85 -16.54 3.30
N PRO A 261 -1.71 -16.62 4.65
CA PRO A 261 -2.77 -17.08 5.52
C PRO A 261 -3.88 -16.03 5.67
N GLY A 262 -5.13 -16.50 5.81
CA GLY A 262 -6.29 -15.67 6.15
C GLY A 262 -6.78 -15.86 7.59
N HIS A 263 -6.02 -16.56 8.44
CA HIS A 263 -6.41 -16.84 9.83
C HIS A 263 -5.16 -17.05 10.71
N MET A 264 -5.22 -16.60 11.98
CA MET A 264 -4.10 -16.68 12.93
C MET A 264 -3.58 -18.09 13.22
N LYS A 265 -4.44 -19.10 13.12
CA LYS A 265 -4.06 -20.52 13.25
C LYS A 265 -3.01 -20.95 12.22
N ASP A 266 -2.98 -20.29 11.06
CA ASP A 266 -2.09 -20.57 9.93
C ASP A 266 -0.98 -19.49 9.83
N PHE A 267 -0.79 -18.68 10.88
CA PHE A 267 0.24 -17.64 10.92
C PHE A 267 1.62 -18.24 10.62
N VAL A 268 2.36 -17.58 9.74
CA VAL A 268 3.68 -18.04 9.30
C VAL A 268 4.77 -17.37 10.14
N ASP A 269 5.39 -18.14 11.03
CA ASP A 269 6.60 -17.72 11.75
C ASP A 269 7.83 -17.91 10.84
N THR A 270 8.44 -16.81 10.42
CA THR A 270 9.55 -16.79 9.48
C THR A 270 10.49 -15.62 9.75
N ARG A 271 11.70 -15.69 9.20
CA ARG A 271 12.65 -14.57 9.15
C ARG A 271 12.77 -13.95 7.76
N ILE A 272 12.20 -14.60 6.76
CA ILE A 272 12.12 -14.09 5.38
C ILE A 272 11.11 -12.95 5.37
N ASP A 273 11.24 -12.03 4.40
CA ASP A 273 10.23 -11.00 4.18
C ASP A 273 9.97 -10.15 5.44
N ASN A 274 11.05 -9.76 6.13
CA ASN A 274 10.99 -8.99 7.37
C ASN A 274 10.08 -9.64 8.44
N GLY A 275 10.06 -10.96 8.54
CA GLY A 275 9.14 -11.65 9.44
C GLY A 275 7.75 -11.90 8.86
N GLY A 276 7.67 -12.04 7.53
CA GLY A 276 6.45 -12.33 6.79
C GLY A 276 5.49 -11.15 6.74
N VAL A 277 5.96 -9.93 6.48
CA VAL A 277 5.10 -8.73 6.44
C VAL A 277 4.08 -8.80 5.31
N HIS A 278 4.48 -9.22 4.10
CA HIS A 278 3.57 -9.41 2.97
C HIS A 278 2.81 -10.74 3.08
N ILE A 279 3.39 -11.73 3.75
CA ILE A 279 2.76 -13.04 3.93
C ILE A 279 1.59 -12.93 4.91
N ASN A 280 1.86 -12.45 6.13
CA ASN A 280 0.88 -12.44 7.22
C ASN A 280 -0.11 -11.26 7.16
N SER A 281 0.04 -10.31 6.22
CA SER A 281 -0.93 -9.20 6.03
C SER A 281 -2.30 -9.69 5.56
N GLY A 282 -2.40 -10.91 5.00
CA GLY A 282 -3.67 -11.55 4.66
C GLY A 282 -4.64 -11.67 5.83
N ILE A 283 -4.13 -11.86 7.06
CA ILE A 283 -4.94 -12.01 8.28
C ILE A 283 -5.70 -10.70 8.59
N PRO A 284 -5.04 -9.54 8.81
CA PRO A 284 -5.74 -8.27 9.02
C PRO A 284 -6.48 -7.77 7.76
N ASN A 285 -6.04 -8.10 6.54
CA ASN A 285 -6.79 -7.79 5.32
C ASN A 285 -8.17 -8.45 5.33
N ARG A 286 -8.23 -9.72 5.70
CA ARG A 286 -9.49 -10.46 5.78
C ARG A 286 -10.37 -9.96 6.92
N ALA A 287 -9.79 -9.52 8.04
CA ALA A 287 -10.56 -8.89 9.11
C ALA A 287 -11.26 -7.59 8.63
N PHE A 288 -10.56 -6.76 7.85
CA PHE A 288 -11.16 -5.57 7.24
C PHE A 288 -12.26 -5.93 6.25
N TYR A 289 -12.01 -6.88 5.33
CA TYR A 289 -13.00 -7.37 4.38
C TYR A 289 -14.28 -7.83 5.08
N LEU A 290 -14.16 -8.73 6.07
CA LEU A 290 -15.30 -9.24 6.83
C LEU A 290 -16.08 -8.11 7.52
N THR A 291 -15.38 -7.13 8.09
CA THR A 291 -16.00 -5.97 8.73
C THR A 291 -16.75 -5.12 7.70
N ALA A 292 -16.12 -4.78 6.58
CA ALA A 292 -16.71 -3.96 5.53
C ALA A 292 -17.93 -4.64 4.91
N THR A 293 -17.84 -5.94 4.60
CA THR A 293 -18.97 -6.71 4.06
C THR A 293 -20.12 -6.84 5.06
N ALA A 294 -19.84 -6.99 6.37
CA ALA A 294 -20.89 -7.05 7.38
C ALA A 294 -21.63 -5.71 7.54
N LEU A 295 -20.95 -4.59 7.31
CA LEU A 295 -21.55 -3.25 7.37
C LEU A 295 -22.26 -2.85 6.06
N GLY A 296 -21.78 -3.36 4.94
CA GLY A 296 -22.27 -3.07 3.61
C GLY A 296 -22.10 -1.62 3.18
N GLY A 297 -22.50 -1.32 1.94
CA GLY A 297 -22.44 0.03 1.39
C GLY A 297 -20.99 0.54 1.19
N PRO A 298 -20.78 1.87 1.17
CA PRO A 298 -19.46 2.44 0.93
C PRO A 298 -18.45 2.12 2.05
N ALA A 299 -17.50 1.22 1.78
CA ALA A 299 -16.59 0.71 2.81
C ALA A 299 -15.73 1.80 3.47
N TRP A 300 -15.45 2.91 2.78
CA TRP A 300 -14.66 4.03 3.30
C TRP A 300 -15.39 4.84 4.40
N GLU A 301 -16.72 4.81 4.46
CA GLU A 301 -17.49 5.65 5.37
C GLU A 301 -17.46 5.16 6.82
N LYS A 302 -17.63 3.85 7.02
CA LYS A 302 -17.69 3.24 8.35
C LYS A 302 -16.43 2.44 8.68
N ALA A 303 -16.21 1.33 7.95
CA ALA A 303 -15.05 0.47 8.19
C ALA A 303 -13.74 1.24 7.96
N GLY A 304 -13.61 1.94 6.83
CA GLY A 304 -12.45 2.77 6.52
C GLY A 304 -12.22 3.88 7.55
N ARG A 305 -13.29 4.54 8.03
CA ARG A 305 -13.20 5.54 9.10
C ARG A 305 -12.68 4.96 10.42
N ILE A 306 -13.16 3.78 10.81
CA ILE A 306 -12.71 3.09 12.03
C ILE A 306 -11.22 2.73 11.93
N TRP A 307 -10.78 2.18 10.79
CA TRP A 307 -9.37 1.85 10.57
C TRP A 307 -8.48 3.09 10.54
N TYR A 308 -8.95 4.17 9.91
CA TYR A 308 -8.22 5.44 9.87
C TYR A 308 -8.08 6.07 11.26
N ASP A 309 -9.13 6.08 12.07
CA ASP A 309 -9.05 6.58 13.44
C ASP A 309 -8.20 5.69 14.34
N ALA A 310 -8.20 4.37 14.13
CA ALA A 310 -7.31 3.45 14.84
C ALA A 310 -5.83 3.66 14.48
N LEU A 311 -5.51 3.92 13.20
CA LEU A 311 -4.15 4.29 12.76
C LEU A 311 -3.66 5.59 13.42
N ARG A 312 -4.56 6.54 13.65
CA ARG A 312 -4.26 7.84 14.27
C ARG A 312 -4.34 7.85 15.79
N ASP A 313 -4.72 6.74 16.40
CA ASP A 313 -4.85 6.66 17.84
C ASP A 313 -3.46 6.71 18.48
N GLU A 314 -3.24 7.65 19.40
CA GLU A 314 -1.94 7.85 20.06
C GLU A 314 -1.48 6.62 20.86
N ARG A 315 -2.40 5.69 21.15
CA ARG A 315 -2.11 4.41 21.83
C ARG A 315 -1.51 3.37 20.87
N LEU A 316 -1.59 3.57 19.56
CA LEU A 316 -0.99 2.67 18.58
C LEU A 316 0.53 2.86 18.55
N GLY A 317 1.24 1.98 19.26
CA GLY A 317 2.70 1.96 19.25
C GLY A 317 3.26 1.48 17.90
N SER A 318 4.46 1.95 17.55
CA SER A 318 5.16 1.57 16.31
C SER A 318 5.45 0.06 16.20
N THR A 319 5.46 -0.67 17.33
CA THR A 319 5.67 -2.13 17.38
C THR A 319 4.38 -2.90 17.68
N ALA A 320 3.21 -2.33 17.41
CA ALA A 320 1.91 -2.95 17.69
C ALA A 320 1.76 -4.32 17.01
N ASP A 321 1.13 -5.24 17.73
CA ASP A 321 0.71 -6.54 17.22
C ASP A 321 -0.76 -6.50 16.76
N PHE A 322 -1.24 -7.60 16.18
CA PHE A 322 -2.60 -7.67 15.65
C PHE A 322 -3.66 -7.45 16.74
N ALA A 323 -3.44 -7.98 17.95
CA ALA A 323 -4.39 -7.83 19.06
C ALA A 323 -4.46 -6.40 19.59
N ALA A 324 -3.33 -5.67 19.61
CA ALA A 324 -3.30 -4.26 19.95
C ALA A 324 -4.08 -3.42 18.93
N PHE A 325 -3.85 -3.62 17.64
CA PHE A 325 -4.59 -2.90 16.60
C PHE A 325 -6.09 -3.25 16.60
N ALA A 326 -6.43 -4.53 16.76
CA ALA A 326 -7.82 -4.98 16.82
C ALA A 326 -8.61 -4.33 17.98
N ARG A 327 -8.03 -4.25 19.19
CA ARG A 327 -8.63 -3.53 20.31
C ARG A 327 -8.85 -2.04 20.00
N LEU A 328 -7.91 -1.39 19.32
CA LEU A 328 -8.05 0.01 18.93
C LEU A 328 -9.15 0.23 17.89
N THR A 329 -9.35 -0.69 16.95
CA THR A 329 -10.50 -0.61 16.03
C THR A 329 -11.83 -0.75 16.77
N LEU A 330 -11.93 -1.62 17.80
CA LEU A 330 -13.12 -1.74 18.63
C LEU A 330 -13.40 -0.48 19.44
N ASP A 331 -12.37 0.05 20.11
CA ASP A 331 -12.49 1.28 20.89
C ASP A 331 -12.94 2.46 20.02
N ASN A 332 -12.37 2.60 18.81
CA ASN A 332 -12.75 3.67 17.89
C ASN A 332 -14.15 3.45 17.29
N ALA A 333 -14.55 2.21 17.02
CA ALA A 333 -15.93 1.91 16.62
C ALA A 333 -16.93 2.26 17.73
N ALA A 334 -16.64 1.91 18.99
CA ALA A 334 -17.46 2.27 20.13
C ALA A 334 -17.53 3.78 20.35
N LYS A 335 -16.42 4.50 20.14
CA LYS A 335 -16.37 5.97 20.25
C LYS A 335 -17.20 6.67 19.17
N LEU A 336 -17.16 6.17 17.94
CA LEU A 336 -17.86 6.78 16.79
C LEU A 336 -19.35 6.45 16.77
N PHE A 337 -19.71 5.21 17.09
CA PHE A 337 -21.06 4.67 16.85
C PHE A 337 -21.76 4.16 18.12
N GLY A 338 -21.05 4.13 19.26
CA GLY A 338 -21.54 3.60 20.53
C GLY A 338 -21.11 2.16 20.76
N ALA A 339 -20.91 1.79 22.03
CA ALA A 339 -20.67 0.41 22.43
C ALA A 339 -21.87 -0.48 22.04
N ASN A 340 -21.60 -1.69 21.55
CA ASN A 340 -22.60 -2.64 21.05
C ASN A 340 -23.41 -2.18 19.81
N SER A 341 -23.00 -1.11 19.14
CA SER A 341 -23.51 -0.74 17.81
C SER A 341 -23.25 -1.83 16.77
N THR A 342 -23.95 -1.77 15.64
CA THR A 342 -23.71 -2.65 14.49
C THR A 342 -22.25 -2.57 14.03
N GLU A 343 -21.67 -1.37 13.99
CA GLU A 343 -20.27 -1.10 13.66
C GLU A 343 -19.30 -1.78 14.63
N HIS A 344 -19.52 -1.60 15.93
CA HIS A 344 -18.71 -2.25 16.96
C HIS A 344 -18.79 -3.78 16.87
N GLN A 345 -19.99 -4.34 16.65
CA GLN A 345 -20.19 -5.78 16.51
C GLN A 345 -19.55 -6.34 15.23
N ALA A 346 -19.63 -5.61 14.11
CA ALA A 346 -19.01 -6.01 12.85
C ALA A 346 -17.49 -6.04 12.96
N VAL A 347 -16.86 -5.04 13.59
CA VAL A 347 -15.42 -5.03 13.86
C VAL A 347 -15.02 -6.24 14.70
N LYS A 348 -15.78 -6.52 15.77
CA LYS A 348 -15.52 -7.68 16.63
C LYS A 348 -15.59 -8.98 15.84
N ALA A 349 -16.66 -9.16 15.05
CA ALA A 349 -16.86 -10.35 14.22
C ALA A 349 -15.76 -10.50 13.15
N GLY A 350 -15.27 -9.39 12.58
CA GLY A 350 -14.18 -9.40 11.60
C GLY A 350 -12.87 -9.94 12.20
N TRP A 351 -12.47 -9.46 13.37
CA TRP A 351 -11.26 -9.94 14.06
C TRP A 351 -11.41 -11.36 14.61
N ASP A 352 -12.57 -11.68 15.21
CA ASP A 352 -12.88 -13.05 15.66
C ASP A 352 -12.83 -14.04 14.47
N GLY A 353 -13.35 -13.64 13.30
CA GLY A 353 -13.38 -14.45 12.08
C GLY A 353 -12.02 -14.81 11.50
N VAL A 354 -10.96 -14.10 11.90
CA VAL A 354 -9.56 -14.41 11.55
C VAL A 354 -8.75 -14.93 12.73
N GLY A 355 -9.38 -15.18 13.87
CA GLY A 355 -8.74 -15.75 15.06
C GLY A 355 -7.89 -14.76 15.86
N VAL A 356 -8.12 -13.45 15.71
CA VAL A 356 -7.51 -12.41 16.55
C VAL A 356 -8.52 -12.03 17.63
N THR A 357 -8.42 -12.65 18.80
CA THR A 357 -9.35 -12.40 19.92
C THR A 357 -8.94 -11.13 20.68
N THR A 358 -9.89 -10.24 20.88
CA THR A 358 -9.74 -8.93 21.56
C THR A 358 -10.39 -8.86 22.92
#